data_AF-A0A3B9SFT0-F1
#
_entry.id   AF-A0A3B9SFT0-F1
#
_cell.length_a   1.000
_cell.length_b   1.000
_cell.length_c   1.000
_cell.angle_alpha   90.00
_cell.angle_beta   90.00
_cell.angle_gamma   90.00
#
_symmetry.space_group_name_H-M   'P 1'
#
loop_
_entity.id
_entity.type
_entity.pdbx_description
1 polymer ?
#
loop_
_entity_poly.entity_id
_entity_poly.type
_entity_poly.pdbx_seq_one_letter_code
_entity_poly.pdbx_strand_id
1 'polypeptide(L)' 'MPEKIKEAVEKIIKDESLRNEFLKDPTSTVEKLIGVDLPNDQIDAVIKQIKDAISQKGVDSIIDKIKNTVGIK' A
#
# COMPACT_ATOMS: atom_id res chain seq x y z
N MET A 1 16.99 -7.39 -0.81
CA MET A 1 15.56 -7.20 -1.18
C MET A 1 15.52 -6.81 -2.64
N PRO A 2 14.69 -7.41 -3.49
CA PRO A 2 14.61 -7.00 -4.90
C PRO A 2 14.13 -5.54 -4.95
N GLU A 3 14.94 -4.67 -5.57
CA GLU A 3 14.74 -3.21 -5.59
C GLU A 3 13.34 -2.80 -6.06
N LYS A 4 12.73 -3.62 -6.93
CA LYS A 4 11.36 -3.46 -7.44
C LYS A 4 10.31 -3.37 -6.33
N ILE A 5 10.49 -4.11 -5.22
CA ILE A 5 9.57 -4.07 -4.09
C ILE A 5 9.65 -2.72 -3.38
N LYS A 6 10.88 -2.25 -3.14
CA LYS A 6 11.11 -0.97 -2.47
C LYS A 6 10.59 0.20 -3.31
N GLU A 7 10.79 0.15 -4.62
CA GLU A 7 10.21 1.15 -5.54
C GLU A 7 8.68 1.11 -5.55
N ALA A 8 8.07 -0.07 -5.55
CA ALA A 8 6.62 -0.21 -5.45
C ALA A 8 6.10 0.39 -4.14
N VAL A 9 6.75 0.09 -3.02
CA VAL A 9 6.45 0.65 -1.69
C VAL A 9 6.51 2.18 -1.71
N GLU A 10 7.62 2.74 -2.22
CA GLU A 10 7.80 4.18 -2.30
C GLU A 10 6.77 4.85 -3.21
N LYS A 11 6.40 4.22 -4.33
CA LYS A 11 5.36 4.70 -5.23
C LYS A 11 4.00 4.70 -4.56
N ILE A 12 3.63 3.64 -3.83
CA ILE A 12 2.36 3.59 -3.08
C ILE A 12 2.30 4.68 -2.02
N ILE A 13 3.42 5.00 -1.36
CA ILE A 13 3.45 6.04 -0.33
C ILE A 13 3.34 7.45 -0.96
N LYS A 14 4.01 7.67 -2.10
CA LYS A 14 4.06 8.97 -2.78
C LYS A 14 2.81 9.26 -3.62
N ASP A 15 2.17 8.24 -4.16
CA ASP A 15 1.01 8.37 -5.03
C ASP A 15 -0.29 8.18 -4.24
N GLU A 16 -1.11 9.22 -4.14
CA GLU A 16 -2.34 9.18 -3.35
C GLU A 16 -3.37 8.18 -3.89
N SER A 17 -3.40 7.95 -5.21
CA SER A 17 -4.32 7.00 -5.83
C SER A 17 -3.92 5.56 -5.51
N LEU A 18 -2.63 5.23 -5.70
CA LEU A 18 -2.10 3.92 -5.32
C LEU A 18 -2.20 3.68 -3.83
N ARG A 19 -2.01 4.73 -3.02
CA ARG A 19 -2.19 4.64 -1.58
C ARG A 19 -3.62 4.30 -1.22
N ASN A 20 -4.59 4.98 -1.84
CA ASN A 20 -6.01 4.69 -1.64
C ASN A 20 -6.34 3.26 -2.07
N GLU A 21 -5.91 2.83 -3.25
CA GLU A 21 -6.10 1.47 -3.72
C GLU A 21 -5.45 0.46 -2.78
N PHE A 22 -4.24 0.72 -2.28
CA PHE A 22 -3.55 -0.13 -1.33
C PHE A 22 -4.26 -0.19 0.03
N LEU A 23 -4.91 0.89 0.48
CA LEU A 23 -5.68 0.87 1.73
C LEU A 23 -6.96 0.05 1.61
N LYS A 24 -7.56 0.00 0.41
CA LYS A 24 -8.71 -0.85 0.11
C LYS A 24 -8.29 -2.30 -0.10
N ASP A 25 -7.28 -2.51 -0.93
CA ASP A 25 -6.79 -3.82 -1.35
C ASP A 25 -5.25 -3.82 -1.44
N PRO A 26 -4.56 -4.03 -0.30
CA PRO A 26 -3.10 -3.96 -0.25
C PRO A 26 -2.43 -5.10 -1.01
N THR A 27 -3.02 -6.29 -0.99
CA THR A 27 -2.53 -7.48 -1.70
C THR A 27 -2.58 -7.26 -3.20
N SER A 28 -3.75 -6.94 -3.77
CA SER A 28 -3.90 -6.74 -5.21
C SER A 28 -3.06 -5.58 -5.71
N THR A 29 -2.92 -4.51 -4.93
CA THR A 29 -2.09 -3.36 -5.31
C THR A 29 -0.60 -3.73 -5.38
N VAL A 30 -0.10 -4.49 -4.40
CA VAL A 30 1.28 -4.97 -4.37
C VAL A 30 1.55 -5.95 -5.52
N GLU A 31 0.64 -6.91 -5.75
CA GLU A 31 0.73 -7.86 -6.86
C GLU A 31 0.75 -7.15 -8.22
N LYS A 32 -0.16 -6.17 -8.44
CA LYS A 32 -0.21 -5.37 -9.67
C LYS A 32 1.05 -4.54 -9.89
N LEU A 33 1.61 -3.95 -8.84
CA LEU A 33 2.77 -3.07 -8.95
C LEU A 33 4.07 -3.82 -9.17
N ILE A 34 4.23 -4.98 -8.53
CA ILE A 34 5.45 -5.77 -8.65
C ILE A 34 5.36 -6.67 -9.89
N GLY A 35 4.16 -7.08 -10.30
CA GLY A 35 3.93 -7.91 -11.49
C GLY A 35 4.55 -9.30 -11.38
N VAL A 36 4.80 -9.77 -10.15
CA VAL A 36 5.32 -11.10 -9.86
C VAL A 36 4.45 -11.73 -8.78
N ASP A 37 4.20 -13.03 -8.91
CA ASP A 37 3.54 -13.85 -7.89
C ASP A 37 4.54 -14.03 -6.73
N LEU A 38 4.50 -13.09 -5.78
CA LEU A 38 5.30 -13.18 -4.57
C LEU A 38 4.65 -14.19 -3.62
N PRO A 39 5.42 -14.97 -2.87
CA PRO A 39 4.85 -15.80 -1.81
C PRO A 39 4.12 -14.92 -0.80
N ASN A 40 2.96 -15.38 -0.32
CA ASN A 40 2.08 -14.64 0.61
C ASN A 40 2.82 -14.03 1.81
N ASP A 41 3.83 -14.73 2.34
CA ASP A 41 4.68 -14.26 3.44
C ASP A 41 5.45 -12.97 3.10
N GLN A 42 5.99 -12.88 1.89
CA GLN A 42 6.66 -11.67 1.41
C GLN A 42 5.68 -10.55 1.11
N ILE A 43 4.51 -10.87 0.57
CA ILE A 43 3.46 -9.87 0.33
C ILE A 43 3.05 -9.23 1.65
N ASP A 44 2.77 -10.01 2.69
CA ASP A 44 2.38 -9.49 4.00
C ASP A 44 3.49 -8.61 4.62
N ALA A 45 4.75 -9.05 4.53
CA ALA A 45 5.89 -8.26 5.00
C ALA A 45 6.04 -6.92 4.26
N VAL A 46 5.74 -6.89 2.96
CA VAL A 46 5.75 -5.66 2.15
C VAL A 46 4.57 -4.77 2.51
N ILE A 47 3.37 -5.34 2.64
CA ILE A 47 2.17 -4.62 3.05
C ILE A 47 2.39 -3.95 4.40
N LYS A 48 2.95 -4.69 5.36
CA LYS A 48 3.25 -4.18 6.70
C LYS A 48 4.22 -3.02 6.65
N GLN A 49 5.28 -3.11 5.86
CA GLN A 49 6.24 -2.00 5.69
C GLN A 49 5.60 -0.76 5.05
N ILE A 50 4.72 -0.94 4.06
CA ILE A 50 3.99 0.17 3.42
C ILE A 50 3.04 0.83 4.43
N LYS A 51 2.23 0.03 5.15
CA LYS A 51 1.32 0.54 6.18
C LYS A 51 2.08 1.30 7.26
N ASP A 52 3.18 0.74 7.72
CA ASP A 52 4.04 1.34 8.74
C ASP A 52 4.64 2.66 8.23
N ALA A 53 5.15 2.70 7.00
CA ALA A 53 5.65 3.92 6.39
C ALA A 53 4.56 4.98 6.18
N ILE A 54 3.35 4.58 5.76
CA ILE A 54 2.19 5.47 5.66
C ILE A 54 1.83 6.05 7.04
N SER A 55 1.85 5.21 8.07
CA SER A 55 1.50 5.63 9.42
C SER A 55 2.55 6.58 10.01
N GLN A 56 3.84 6.22 9.89
CA GLN A 56 4.97 7.07 10.29
C GLN A 56 4.97 8.43 9.58
N LYS A 57 4.52 8.49 8.32
CA LYS A 57 4.42 9.73 7.54
C LYS A 57 3.23 10.61 7.94
N GLY A 58 2.43 10.23 8.94
CA GLY A 58 1.29 11.00 9.45
C GLY A 58 0.09 10.99 8.50
N VAL A 59 0.07 10.04 7.57
CA VAL A 59 -0.93 10.01 6.51
C VAL A 59 -2.19 9.26 6.96
N ASP A 60 -2.22 8.73 8.19
CA ASP A 60 -3.40 8.16 8.87
C ASP A 60 -4.63 9.05 8.82
N SER A 61 -4.48 10.37 8.98
CA SER A 61 -5.61 11.31 8.83
C SER A 61 -6.21 11.30 7.43
N ILE A 62 -5.39 11.04 6.40
CA ILE A 62 -5.87 10.84 5.03
C ILE A 62 -6.49 9.45 4.88
N ILE A 63 -5.97 8.40 5.55
CA ILE A 63 -6.58 7.06 5.55
C ILE A 63 -8.00 7.13 6.10
N ASP A 64 -8.17 7.78 7.25
CA ASP A 64 -9.46 7.91 7.92
C ASP A 64 -10.47 8.68 7.05
N LYS A 65 -9.99 9.78 6.45
CA LYS A 65 -10.77 10.57 5.49
C LYS A 65 -11.11 9.81 4.21
N ILE A 66 -10.19 8.97 3.72
CA ILE A 66 -10.40 8.08 2.58
C ILE A 66 -11.43 7.01 2.93
N LYS A 67 -11.34 6.34 4.08
CA LYS A 67 -12.35 5.37 4.54
C LYS A 67 -13.74 6.01 4.60
N ASN A 68 -13.81 7.25 5.07
CA ASN A 68 -15.05 8.02 5.13
C ASN A 68 -15.58 8.43 3.74
N THR A 69 -14.69 8.91 2.85
CA THR A 69 -15.06 9.42 1.51
C THR A 69 -15.31 8.30 0.49
N VAL A 70 -14.59 7.19 0.59
CA VAL A 70 -14.77 6.02 -0.27
C VAL A 70 -16.02 5.24 0.08
N GLY A 71 -16.66 5.51 1.23
CA GLY A 71 -18.06 5.22 1.49
C GLY A 71 -18.51 3.85 0.95
N ILE A 72 -18.10 2.77 1.61
CA ILE A 72 -18.84 1.52 1.52
C ILE A 72 -20.19 1.81 2.19
N LYS A 73 -21.18 2.18 1.37
CA LYS A 73 -22.59 2.24 1.75
C LYS A 73 -23.25 0.90 1.44
#